data_AF-A0A6V7LYY5-F1
#
_entry.id   AF-A0A6V7LYY5-F1
#
_cell.length_a   1.000
_cell.length_b   1.000
_cell.length_c   1.000
_cell.angle_alpha   90.00
_cell.angle_beta   90.00
_cell.angle_gamma   90.00
#
_symmetry.space_group_name_H-M   'P 1'
#
loop_
_entity.id
_entity.type
_entity.pdbx_description
1 polymer ?
#
loop_
_entity_poly.entity_id
_entity_poly.type
_entity_poly.pdbx_seq_one_letter_code
_entity_poly.pdbx_strand_id
1 'polypeptide(L)'
;DEPRRGFALWTSDNSPHTQEDNTLGLPLDSMEIQKFNQENDAACVSEAITSLQLALEMKLSGKQKKAVKLFQHAMALAPRHPDVLNHYGEFLEYNQKDVIRANELYVRALTYEPNHEGALMNSQRTARVVEELFKRMLRRIDEKRDALSAIPDHNGALIRAKKEAYFQHIYHTVGIEGNTMNLAQTRAIVETRTAVAGKSIDEHNEILGLDAAMKYINATLVN
;
A
#
# COMPACT_ATOMS: atom_id res chain seq x y z
N ASP A 1 -38.80 -17.18 -40.63
CA ASP A 1 -39.24 -17.02 -39.24
C ASP A 1 -38.57 -18.04 -38.33
N GLU A 2 -37.49 -17.63 -37.68
CA GLU A 2 -36.91 -18.29 -36.50
C GLU A 2 -36.59 -17.20 -35.46
N PRO A 3 -36.88 -17.42 -34.16
CA PRO A 3 -36.93 -16.34 -33.20
C PRO A 3 -35.55 -15.98 -32.63
N ARG A 4 -35.36 -14.67 -32.43
CA ARG A 4 -34.23 -14.05 -31.72
C ARG A 4 -34.08 -14.65 -30.31
N ARG A 5 -32.92 -15.23 -29.99
CA ARG A 5 -32.54 -15.50 -28.59
C ARG A 5 -32.23 -14.17 -27.90
N GLY A 6 -33.09 -13.79 -26.96
CA GLY A 6 -32.92 -12.63 -26.12
C GLY A 6 -31.72 -12.77 -25.18
N PHE A 7 -31.00 -11.66 -24.99
CA PHE A 7 -30.01 -11.49 -23.94
C PHE A 7 -30.67 -11.67 -22.57
N ALA A 8 -30.19 -12.64 -21.79
CA ALA A 8 -30.55 -12.76 -20.38
C ALA A 8 -29.81 -11.69 -19.57
N LEU A 9 -30.58 -10.92 -18.81
CA LEU A 9 -30.12 -9.93 -17.84
C LEU A 9 -29.36 -10.67 -16.73
N TRP A 10 -28.07 -10.38 -16.55
CA TRP A 10 -27.30 -10.94 -15.43
C TRP A 10 -27.81 -10.34 -14.13
N THR A 11 -28.42 -11.19 -13.30
CA THR A 11 -28.82 -10.87 -11.93
C THR A 11 -27.58 -10.76 -11.04
N SER A 12 -27.56 -9.72 -10.21
CA SER A 12 -26.52 -9.39 -9.24
C SER A 12 -26.50 -10.38 -8.07
N ASP A 13 -25.99 -11.60 -8.26
CA ASP A 13 -25.60 -12.45 -7.15
C ASP A 13 -24.73 -13.63 -7.62
N ASN A 14 -23.48 -13.34 -7.98
CA ASN A 14 -22.44 -14.36 -8.08
C ASN A 14 -21.06 -13.70 -8.03
N SER A 15 -20.69 -13.25 -6.84
CA SER A 15 -19.32 -12.81 -6.55
C SER A 15 -18.41 -14.05 -6.50
N PRO A 16 -17.38 -14.19 -7.34
CA PRO A 16 -16.37 -15.19 -7.11
C PRO A 16 -15.59 -14.80 -5.85
N HIS A 17 -15.57 -15.68 -4.85
CA HIS A 17 -14.69 -15.58 -3.69
C HIS A 17 -13.23 -15.65 -4.15
N THR A 18 -12.65 -14.52 -4.52
CA THR A 18 -11.20 -14.35 -4.58
C THR A 18 -10.70 -14.11 -3.17
N GLN A 19 -10.01 -15.12 -2.64
CA GLN A 19 -9.22 -14.99 -1.43
C GLN A 19 -8.17 -13.91 -1.69
N GLU A 20 -8.38 -12.73 -1.10
CA GLU A 20 -7.49 -11.59 -1.18
C GLU A 20 -6.17 -11.94 -0.47
N ASP A 21 -5.20 -12.45 -1.23
CA ASP A 21 -3.79 -12.45 -0.82
C ASP A 21 -3.28 -11.00 -0.82
N ASN A 22 -3.67 -10.26 0.21
CA ASN A 22 -3.30 -8.88 0.49
C ASN A 22 -1.86 -8.80 1.01
N THR A 23 -0.88 -9.23 0.21
CA THR A 23 0.56 -9.10 0.53
C THR A 23 1.27 -7.97 -0.24
N LEU A 24 0.52 -7.16 -0.98
CA LEU A 24 1.06 -5.97 -1.67
C LEU A 24 0.28 -4.67 -1.39
N GLY A 25 -0.79 -4.74 -0.60
CA GLY A 25 -1.28 -3.57 0.09
C GLY A 25 -0.42 -3.37 1.33
N LEU A 26 0.63 -2.55 1.22
CA LEU A 26 1.00 -1.78 2.40
C LEU A 26 -0.26 -0.96 2.72
N PRO A 27 -0.94 -1.17 3.86
CA PRO A 27 -1.72 -0.09 4.37
C PRO A 27 -0.64 0.97 4.67
N LEU A 28 -0.49 1.94 3.77
CA LEU A 28 -0.32 3.30 4.22
C LEU A 28 -1.58 3.56 5.04
N ASP A 29 -1.57 3.06 6.27
CA ASP A 29 -2.49 3.47 7.28
C ASP A 29 -2.36 4.98 7.23
N SER A 30 -3.46 5.63 6.91
CA SER A 30 -3.62 7.07 6.98
C SER A 30 -3.55 7.51 8.43
N MET A 31 -2.53 7.03 9.17
CA MET A 31 -1.86 7.76 10.22
C MET A 31 -1.28 8.98 9.55
N GLU A 32 -2.17 9.96 9.46
CA GLU A 32 -1.91 11.38 9.48
C GLU A 32 -0.41 11.69 9.43
N ILE A 33 -0.02 12.42 8.39
CA ILE A 33 1.16 13.28 8.43
C ILE A 33 0.83 14.40 9.45
N GLN A 34 0.65 14.02 10.72
CA GLN A 34 0.85 14.93 11.82
C GLN A 34 2.32 15.31 11.72
N LYS A 35 2.56 16.60 11.52
CA LYS A 35 3.87 17.20 11.79
C LYS A 35 4.22 16.86 13.24
N PHE A 36 4.92 15.75 13.45
CA PHE A 36 5.41 15.31 14.77
C PHE A 36 6.57 16.22 15.17
N ASN A 37 6.23 17.45 15.55
CA ASN A 37 6.97 18.24 16.51
C ASN A 37 6.54 17.76 17.91
N GLN A 38 6.77 16.48 18.21
CA GLN A 38 6.89 16.07 19.60
C GLN A 38 8.36 16.21 19.94
N GLU A 39 8.67 17.35 20.56
CA GLU A 39 9.75 17.39 21.55
C GLU A 39 9.51 16.18 22.48
N ASN A 40 10.57 15.45 22.80
CA ASN A 40 10.51 14.26 23.66
C ASN A 40 9.96 14.65 25.04
N ASP A 41 8.65 14.69 25.20
CA ASP A 41 8.01 14.87 26.49
C ASP A 41 8.37 13.64 27.33
N ALA A 42 9.21 13.86 28.34
CA ALA A 42 9.66 12.81 29.25
C ALA A 42 8.47 12.05 29.87
N ALA A 43 7.31 12.72 30.02
CA ALA A 43 6.05 12.11 30.42
C ALA A 43 5.56 11.07 29.40
N CYS A 44 5.47 11.41 28.11
CA CYS A 44 5.07 10.48 27.05
C CYS A 44 6.02 9.28 26.94
N VAL A 45 7.33 9.51 27.08
CA VAL A 45 8.31 8.42 27.10
C VAL A 45 8.09 7.50 28.31
N SER A 46 7.84 8.07 29.49
CA SER A 46 7.56 7.27 30.69
C SER A 46 6.29 6.42 30.55
N GLU A 47 5.24 6.98 29.94
CA GLU A 47 3.99 6.27 29.65
C GLU A 47 4.17 5.19 28.56
N ALA A 48 5.03 5.45 27.57
CA ALA A 48 5.38 4.45 26.57
C ALA A 48 6.10 3.25 27.20
N ILE A 49 7.01 3.50 28.15
CA ILE A 49 7.74 2.44 28.86
C ILE A 49 6.80 1.62 29.73
N THR A 50 5.87 2.23 30.47
CA THR A 50 4.88 1.48 31.26
C THR A 50 3.95 0.66 30.37
N SER A 51 3.53 1.22 29.23
CA SER A 51 2.73 0.52 28.22
C SER A 51 3.50 -0.67 27.62
N LEU A 52 4.79 -0.51 27.36
CA LEU A 52 5.68 -1.56 26.88
C LEU A 52 5.81 -2.70 27.90
N GLN A 53 6.02 -2.37 29.18
CA GLN A 53 6.09 -3.37 30.26
C GLN A 53 4.79 -4.20 30.32
N LEU A 54 3.63 -3.53 30.29
CA LEU A 54 2.35 -4.21 30.27
C LEU A 54 2.16 -5.06 29.00
N ALA A 55 2.67 -4.60 27.85
CA ALA A 55 2.63 -5.37 26.60
C ALA A 55 3.40 -6.69 26.73
N LEU A 56 4.59 -6.65 27.36
CA LEU A 56 5.42 -7.82 27.62
C LEU A 56 4.72 -8.80 28.58
N GLU A 57 4.09 -8.31 29.65
CA GLU A 57 3.30 -9.15 30.56
C GLU A 57 2.11 -9.81 29.87
N MET A 58 1.40 -9.07 29.02
CA MET A 58 0.29 -9.61 28.23
C MET A 58 0.76 -10.64 27.21
N LYS A 59 1.95 -10.44 26.60
CA LYS A 59 2.61 -11.41 25.71
C LYS A 59 2.91 -12.71 26.46
N LEU A 60 3.53 -12.62 27.64
CA LEU A 60 3.83 -13.79 28.48
C LEU A 60 2.56 -14.50 28.97
N SER A 61 1.50 -13.75 29.24
CA SER A 61 0.18 -14.29 29.61
C SER A 61 -0.59 -14.92 28.44
N GLY A 62 -0.03 -14.96 27.23
CA GLY A 62 -0.70 -15.47 26.02
C GLY A 62 -1.83 -14.58 25.48
N LYS A 63 -2.02 -13.38 26.03
CA LYS A 63 -3.10 -12.43 25.65
C LYS A 63 -2.68 -11.59 24.44
N GLN A 64 -2.43 -12.28 23.32
CA GLN A 64 -1.84 -11.72 22.11
C GLN A 64 -2.54 -10.44 21.60
N LYS A 65 -3.88 -10.45 21.49
CA LYS A 65 -4.66 -9.29 21.01
C LYS A 65 -4.50 -8.04 21.88
N LYS A 66 -4.33 -8.20 23.20
CA LYS A 66 -4.11 -7.09 24.13
C LYS A 66 -2.69 -6.58 24.03
N ALA A 67 -1.71 -7.48 23.94
CA ALA A 67 -0.31 -7.13 23.76
C ALA A 67 -0.10 -6.30 22.49
N VAL A 68 -0.72 -6.66 21.36
CA VAL A 68 -0.65 -5.87 20.10
C VAL A 68 -1.05 -4.41 20.34
N LYS A 69 -2.20 -4.18 20.98
CA LYS A 69 -2.72 -2.83 21.24
C LYS A 69 -1.78 -2.02 22.13
N LEU A 70 -1.19 -2.66 23.14
CA LEU A 70 -0.24 -2.00 24.05
C LEU A 70 1.08 -1.65 23.35
N PHE A 71 1.59 -2.53 22.49
CA PHE A 71 2.76 -2.21 21.67
C PHE A 71 2.49 -1.05 20.70
N GLN A 72 1.33 -1.06 20.03
CA GLN A 72 0.92 0.04 19.15
C GLN A 72 0.79 1.37 19.91
N HIS A 73 0.22 1.32 21.12
CA HIS A 73 0.11 2.50 21.98
C HIS A 73 1.48 3.02 22.43
N ALA A 74 2.38 2.15 22.89
CA ALA A 74 3.74 2.52 23.25
C ALA A 74 4.50 3.15 22.06
N MET A 75 4.34 2.60 20.86
CA MET A 75 4.94 3.15 19.64
C MET A 75 4.34 4.50 19.23
N ALA A 76 3.04 4.72 19.45
CA ALA A 76 2.40 6.00 19.19
C ALA A 76 2.88 7.10 20.15
N LEU A 77 3.15 6.75 21.41
CA LEU A 77 3.67 7.66 22.43
C LEU A 77 5.17 7.96 22.25
N ALA A 78 5.96 6.96 21.83
CA ALA A 78 7.40 7.09 21.65
C ALA A 78 7.88 6.48 20.31
N PRO A 79 7.55 7.11 19.16
CA PRO A 79 7.80 6.55 17.83
C PRO A 79 9.27 6.47 17.42
N ARG A 80 10.17 7.01 18.24
CA ARG A 80 11.63 7.04 18.03
C ARG A 80 12.41 6.26 19.09
N HIS A 81 11.73 5.60 20.03
CA HIS A 81 12.40 4.92 21.13
C HIS A 81 12.90 3.52 20.69
N PRO A 82 14.22 3.26 20.72
CA PRO A 82 14.80 2.02 20.21
C PRO A 82 14.24 0.75 20.88
N ASP A 83 14.12 0.73 22.22
CA ASP A 83 13.59 -0.44 22.94
C ASP A 83 12.13 -0.77 22.58
N VAL A 84 11.27 0.25 22.46
CA VAL A 84 9.87 0.07 22.08
C VAL A 84 9.78 -0.54 20.68
N LEU A 85 10.56 -0.02 19.74
CA LEU A 85 10.63 -0.52 18.36
C LEU A 85 11.19 -1.96 18.32
N ASN A 86 12.28 -2.24 19.04
CA ASN A 86 12.89 -3.57 19.07
C ASN A 86 11.93 -4.62 19.67
N HIS A 87 11.35 -4.37 20.84
CA HIS A 87 10.43 -5.32 21.47
C HIS A 87 9.14 -5.53 20.68
N TYR A 88 8.64 -4.49 20.02
CA TYR A 88 7.49 -4.65 19.13
C TYR A 88 7.87 -5.50 17.90
N GLY A 89 9.05 -5.27 17.32
CA GLY A 89 9.60 -6.10 16.26
C GLY A 89 9.68 -7.58 16.64
N GLU A 90 10.24 -7.89 17.82
CA GLU A 90 10.33 -9.26 18.34
C GLU A 90 8.95 -9.91 18.47
N PHE A 91 7.97 -9.14 18.94
CA PHE A 91 6.60 -9.63 19.07
C PHE A 91 5.94 -9.90 17.70
N LEU A 92 6.15 -9.05 16.69
CA LEU A 92 5.66 -9.30 15.34
C LEU A 92 6.29 -10.56 14.74
N GLU A 93 7.59 -10.71 14.93
CA GLU A 93 8.35 -11.84 14.39
C GLU A 93 7.91 -13.17 15.00
N TYR A 94 7.97 -13.30 16.33
CA TYR A 94 7.77 -14.58 17.00
C TYR A 94 6.29 -14.95 17.13
N ASN A 95 5.42 -13.97 17.36
CA ASN A 95 4.02 -14.24 17.66
C ASN A 95 3.09 -14.09 16.45
N GLN A 96 3.39 -13.18 15.52
CA GLN A 96 2.56 -12.95 14.32
C GLN A 96 3.19 -13.50 13.04
N LYS A 97 4.46 -13.94 13.09
CA LYS A 97 5.22 -14.43 11.93
C LYS A 97 5.37 -13.37 10.83
N ASP A 98 5.30 -12.09 11.19
CA ASP A 98 5.48 -10.97 10.28
C ASP A 98 6.93 -10.48 10.33
N VAL A 99 7.79 -11.17 9.60
CA VAL A 99 9.24 -10.90 9.58
C VAL A 99 9.57 -9.60 8.85
N ILE A 100 8.74 -9.19 7.87
CA ILE A 100 8.98 -7.97 7.08
C ILE A 100 8.76 -6.75 7.97
N ARG A 101 7.62 -6.65 8.65
CA ARG A 101 7.36 -5.55 9.58
C ARG A 101 8.30 -5.56 10.78
N ALA A 102 8.68 -6.75 11.28
CA ALA A 102 9.66 -6.85 12.34
C ALA A 102 11.02 -6.24 11.93
N ASN A 103 11.52 -6.60 10.74
CA ASN A 103 12.78 -6.03 10.23
C ASN A 103 12.70 -4.52 10.01
N GLU A 104 11.56 -4.01 9.53
CA GLU A 104 11.34 -2.56 9.41
C GLU A 104 11.51 -1.85 10.77
N LEU A 105 10.91 -2.40 11.84
CA LEU A 105 11.03 -1.85 13.19
C LEU A 105 12.47 -1.93 13.72
N TYR A 106 13.20 -3.02 13.48
CA TYR A 106 14.60 -3.13 13.89
C TYR A 106 15.49 -2.12 13.15
N VAL A 107 15.32 -1.98 11.83
CA VAL A 107 16.04 -0.98 11.03
C VAL A 107 15.72 0.43 11.53
N ARG A 108 14.45 0.72 11.81
CA ARG A 108 14.02 2.00 12.37
C ARG A 108 14.58 2.25 13.78
N ALA A 109 14.75 1.22 14.61
CA ALA A 109 15.43 1.37 15.89
C ALA A 109 16.91 1.78 15.69
N LEU A 110 17.59 1.15 14.74
CA LEU A 110 19.00 1.44 14.40
C LEU A 110 19.20 2.81 13.75
N THR A 111 18.19 3.41 13.10
CA THR A 111 18.30 4.79 12.61
C THR A 111 18.34 5.81 13.74
N TYR A 112 17.75 5.51 14.90
CA TYR A 112 17.78 6.37 16.09
C TYR A 112 18.92 6.01 17.05
N GLU A 113 19.24 4.72 17.20
CA GLU A 113 20.35 4.23 18.02
C GLU A 113 21.15 3.14 17.26
N PRO A 114 22.22 3.53 16.53
CA PRO A 114 22.99 2.60 15.69
C PRO A 114 23.68 1.47 16.45
N ASN A 115 23.96 1.66 17.74
CA ASN A 115 24.67 0.71 18.60
C ASN A 115 23.72 -0.15 19.45
N HIS A 116 22.41 -0.10 19.19
CA HIS A 116 21.44 -0.89 19.94
C HIS A 116 21.61 -2.39 19.64
N GLU A 117 22.23 -3.13 20.57
CA GLU A 117 22.68 -4.51 20.38
C GLU A 117 21.57 -5.47 19.95
N GLY A 118 20.39 -5.35 20.59
CA GLY A 118 19.22 -6.20 20.30
C GLY A 118 18.72 -6.03 18.87
N ALA A 119 18.48 -4.79 18.44
CA ALA A 119 18.02 -4.50 17.08
C ALA A 119 19.08 -4.84 16.04
N LEU A 120 20.38 -4.70 16.35
CA LEU A 120 21.45 -5.07 15.42
C LEU A 120 21.43 -6.58 15.14
N MET A 121 21.40 -7.40 16.20
CA MET A 121 21.32 -8.86 16.05
C MET A 121 20.02 -9.29 15.37
N ASN A 122 18.89 -8.72 15.77
CA ASN A 122 17.58 -9.04 15.21
C ASN A 122 17.45 -8.62 13.74
N SER A 123 17.94 -7.43 13.37
CA SER A 123 17.97 -6.94 12.00
C SER A 123 18.87 -7.80 11.11
N GLN A 124 20.09 -8.14 11.54
CA GLN A 124 20.99 -8.98 10.75
C GLN A 124 20.37 -10.35 10.42
N ARG A 125 19.70 -10.95 11.40
CA ARG A 125 19.02 -12.24 11.23
C ARG A 125 17.80 -12.13 10.30
N THR A 126 16.95 -11.13 10.51
CA THR A 126 15.72 -10.96 9.72
C THR A 126 15.96 -10.41 8.31
N ALA A 127 16.99 -9.58 8.10
CA ALA A 127 17.33 -9.00 6.81
C ALA A 127 17.53 -10.07 5.73
N ARG A 128 18.22 -11.18 6.05
CA ARG A 128 18.42 -12.30 5.10
C ARG A 128 17.10 -12.94 4.69
N VAL A 129 16.18 -13.11 5.63
CA VAL A 129 14.86 -13.71 5.38
C VAL A 129 14.03 -12.77 4.52
N VAL A 130 14.03 -11.48 4.85
CA VAL A 130 13.30 -10.43 4.12
C VAL A 130 13.82 -10.29 2.69
N GLU A 131 15.14 -10.33 2.49
CA GLU A 131 15.76 -10.29 1.17
C GLU A 131 15.27 -11.46 0.29
N GLU A 132 15.25 -12.68 0.82
CA GLU A 132 14.76 -13.84 0.07
C GLU A 132 13.24 -13.77 -0.20
N LEU A 133 12.45 -13.26 0.74
CA LEU A 133 11.03 -13.00 0.53
C LEU A 133 10.81 -11.97 -0.60
N PHE A 134 11.58 -10.89 -0.62
CA PHE A 134 11.49 -9.87 -1.68
C PHE A 134 11.94 -10.40 -3.03
N LYS A 135 13.04 -11.17 -3.11
CA LYS A 135 13.43 -11.84 -4.37
C LYS A 135 12.32 -12.76 -4.88
N ARG A 136 11.66 -13.50 -3.99
CA ARG A 136 10.55 -14.38 -4.36
C ARG A 136 9.35 -13.58 -4.86
N MET A 137 9.03 -12.47 -4.22
CA MET A 137 7.96 -11.56 -4.66
C MET A 137 8.26 -10.97 -6.04
N LEU A 138 9.48 -10.48 -6.27
CA LEU A 138 9.90 -9.93 -7.56
C LEU A 138 9.81 -10.99 -8.68
N ARG A 139 10.25 -12.23 -8.42
CA ARG A 139 10.07 -13.34 -9.37
C ARG A 139 8.60 -13.56 -9.74
N ARG A 140 7.68 -13.51 -8.77
CA ARG A 140 6.24 -13.64 -9.05
C ARG A 140 5.71 -12.46 -9.88
N ILE A 141 6.27 -11.26 -9.72
CA ILE A 141 5.92 -10.10 -10.54
C ILE A 141 6.44 -10.30 -11.98
N ASP A 142 7.68 -10.76 -12.15
CA ASP A 142 8.25 -11.07 -13.45
C ASP A 142 7.42 -12.15 -14.19
N GLU A 143 7.06 -13.24 -13.51
CA GLU A 143 6.21 -14.29 -14.06
C GLU A 143 4.85 -13.73 -14.56
N LYS A 144 4.23 -12.84 -13.78
CA LYS A 144 2.96 -12.19 -14.16
C LYS A 144 3.15 -11.22 -15.33
N ARG A 145 4.23 -10.45 -15.35
CA ARG A 145 4.59 -9.56 -16.46
C ARG A 145 4.77 -10.35 -17.75
N ASP A 146 5.50 -11.45 -17.69
CA ASP A 146 5.79 -12.29 -18.86
C ASP A 146 4.52 -12.98 -19.37
N ALA A 147 3.67 -13.46 -18.46
CA ALA A 147 2.36 -14.01 -18.81
C ALA A 147 1.45 -12.96 -19.49
N LEU A 148 1.44 -11.71 -19.01
CA LEU A 148 0.70 -10.61 -19.64
C LEU A 148 1.27 -10.27 -21.02
N SER A 149 2.60 -10.25 -21.16
CA SER A 149 3.30 -9.92 -22.40
C SER A 149 3.14 -11.01 -23.48
N ALA A 150 2.88 -12.25 -23.08
CA ALA A 150 2.60 -13.34 -23.99
C ALA A 150 1.20 -13.27 -24.63
N ILE A 151 0.30 -12.42 -24.13
CA ILE A 151 -1.04 -12.26 -24.70
C ILE A 151 -0.93 -11.49 -26.04
N PRO A 152 -1.49 -12.01 -27.15
CA PRO A 152 -1.42 -11.32 -28.44
C PRO A 152 -2.07 -9.93 -28.41
N ASP A 153 -1.45 -8.94 -29.05
CA ASP A 153 -1.92 -7.55 -29.03
C ASP A 153 -3.30 -7.34 -29.68
N HIS A 154 -3.69 -8.21 -30.60
CA HIS A 154 -5.01 -8.17 -31.24
C HIS A 154 -6.13 -8.77 -30.36
N ASN A 155 -5.82 -9.22 -29.15
CA ASN A 155 -6.82 -9.71 -28.21
C ASN A 155 -7.72 -8.55 -27.75
N GLY A 156 -9.00 -8.58 -28.15
CA GLY A 156 -9.97 -7.53 -27.84
C GLY A 156 -10.16 -7.27 -26.33
N ALA A 157 -10.03 -8.31 -25.49
CA ALA A 157 -10.12 -8.15 -24.04
C ALA A 157 -8.91 -7.36 -23.49
N LEU A 158 -7.70 -7.65 -24.00
CA LEU A 158 -6.49 -6.91 -23.63
C LEU A 158 -6.58 -5.44 -24.08
N ILE A 159 -7.04 -5.18 -25.30
CA ILE A 159 -7.25 -3.81 -25.81
C ILE A 159 -8.21 -3.03 -24.91
N ARG A 160 -9.34 -3.65 -24.54
CA ARG A 160 -10.31 -3.04 -23.62
C ARG A 160 -9.70 -2.79 -22.23
N ALA A 161 -8.95 -3.75 -21.69
CA ALA A 161 -8.29 -3.61 -20.40
C ALA A 161 -7.21 -2.52 -20.40
N LYS A 162 -6.36 -2.45 -21.44
CA LYS A 162 -5.36 -1.37 -21.64
C LYS A 162 -6.04 0.00 -21.67
N LYS A 163 -7.16 0.12 -22.39
CA LYS A 163 -7.95 1.37 -22.45
C LYS A 163 -8.55 1.75 -21.10
N GLU A 164 -9.09 0.80 -20.35
CA GLU A 164 -9.62 1.07 -19.00
C GLU A 164 -8.49 1.49 -18.03
N ALA A 165 -7.37 0.76 -18.03
CA ALA A 165 -6.21 1.06 -17.20
C ALA A 165 -5.66 2.46 -17.47
N TYR A 166 -5.71 2.93 -18.71
CA TYR A 166 -5.31 4.30 -19.08
C TYR A 166 -6.12 5.37 -18.33
N PHE A 167 -7.45 5.25 -18.29
CA PHE A 167 -8.28 6.21 -17.54
C PHE A 167 -8.11 6.09 -16.04
N GLN A 168 -7.97 4.87 -15.52
CA GLN A 168 -7.70 4.64 -14.11
C GLN A 168 -6.38 5.27 -13.69
N HIS A 169 -5.34 5.16 -14.50
CA HIS A 169 -4.03 5.76 -14.22
C HIS A 169 -4.13 7.27 -14.11
N ILE A 170 -4.78 7.93 -15.08
CA ILE A 170 -5.01 9.39 -15.03
C ILE A 170 -5.77 9.76 -13.76
N TYR A 171 -6.92 9.12 -13.53
CA TYR A 171 -7.78 9.40 -12.39
C TYR A 171 -7.03 9.27 -11.06
N HIS A 172 -6.30 8.18 -10.86
CA HIS A 172 -5.59 7.94 -9.61
C HIS A 172 -4.43 8.92 -9.41
N THR A 173 -3.64 9.22 -10.44
CA THR A 173 -2.49 10.11 -10.25
C THR A 173 -2.91 11.55 -9.99
N VAL A 174 -3.90 12.09 -10.71
CA VAL A 174 -4.40 13.44 -10.41
C VAL A 174 -5.16 13.47 -9.09
N GLY A 175 -5.85 12.38 -8.74
CA GLY A 175 -6.57 12.26 -7.46
C GLY A 175 -5.63 12.27 -6.25
N ILE A 176 -4.44 11.66 -6.36
CA ILE A 176 -3.39 11.73 -5.32
C ILE A 176 -2.92 13.18 -5.12
N GLU A 177 -2.89 13.98 -6.19
CA GLU A 177 -2.53 15.40 -6.15
C GLU A 177 -3.68 16.29 -5.64
N GLY A 178 -4.86 15.72 -5.38
CA GLY A 178 -6.02 16.39 -4.79
C GLY A 178 -7.12 16.77 -5.78
N ASN A 179 -7.03 16.32 -7.03
CA ASN A 179 -8.09 16.53 -8.02
C ASN A 179 -9.38 15.82 -7.58
N THR A 180 -10.51 16.53 -7.66
CA THR A 180 -11.79 16.08 -7.11
C THR A 180 -12.71 15.44 -8.14
N MET A 181 -12.27 15.30 -9.39
CA MET A 181 -13.05 14.66 -10.43
C MET A 181 -13.15 13.17 -10.22
N ASN A 182 -14.33 12.60 -10.44
CA ASN A 182 -14.48 11.16 -10.41
C ASN A 182 -13.98 10.51 -11.70
N LEU A 183 -13.88 9.19 -11.70
CA LEU A 183 -13.42 8.41 -12.85
C LEU A 183 -14.28 8.63 -14.12
N ALA A 184 -15.60 8.74 -13.98
CA ALA A 184 -16.51 8.92 -15.13
C ALA A 184 -16.33 10.30 -15.76
N GLN A 185 -16.14 11.34 -14.95
CA GLN A 185 -15.81 12.70 -15.37
C GLN A 185 -14.45 12.74 -16.07
N THR A 186 -13.43 12.13 -15.46
CA THR A 186 -12.08 11.99 -16.04
C THR A 186 -12.15 11.33 -17.41
N ARG A 187 -12.91 10.23 -17.53
CA ARG A 187 -13.13 9.53 -18.80
C ARG A 187 -13.80 10.44 -19.84
N ALA A 188 -14.85 11.16 -19.48
CA ALA A 188 -15.54 12.06 -20.41
C ALA A 188 -14.61 13.18 -20.92
N ILE A 189 -13.72 13.71 -20.07
CA ILE A 189 -12.75 14.72 -20.47
C ILE A 189 -11.72 14.15 -21.45
N VAL A 190 -11.19 12.95 -21.17
CA VAL A 190 -10.14 12.34 -22.00
C VAL A 190 -10.70 11.79 -23.31
N GLU A 191 -11.86 11.14 -23.29
CA GLU A 191 -12.47 10.51 -24.48
C GLU A 191 -13.21 11.50 -25.39
N THR A 192 -14.08 12.33 -24.81
CA THR A 192 -15.00 13.17 -25.59
C THR A 192 -14.67 14.66 -25.51
N ARG A 193 -13.65 15.04 -24.73
CA ARG A 193 -13.28 16.46 -24.46
C ARG A 193 -14.46 17.25 -23.88
N THR A 194 -15.34 16.58 -23.14
CA THR A 194 -16.51 17.20 -22.52
C THR A 194 -16.10 17.90 -21.24
N ALA A 195 -16.40 19.19 -21.12
CA ALA A 195 -16.23 19.93 -19.88
C ALA A 195 -17.28 19.51 -18.85
N VAL A 196 -16.87 19.41 -17.58
CA VAL A 196 -17.72 19.02 -16.45
C VAL A 196 -18.14 20.29 -15.71
N ALA A 197 -19.44 20.56 -15.71
CA ALA A 197 -20.00 21.72 -15.01
C ALA A 197 -19.72 21.66 -13.51
N GLY A 198 -19.36 22.82 -12.93
CA GLY A 198 -19.09 22.96 -11.50
C GLY A 198 -17.74 22.44 -11.03
N LYS A 199 -16.84 22.07 -11.95
CA LYS A 199 -15.45 21.68 -11.66
C LYS A 199 -14.47 22.77 -12.10
N SER A 200 -13.30 22.81 -11.47
CA SER A 200 -12.28 23.81 -11.79
C SER A 200 -11.71 23.58 -13.19
N ILE A 201 -11.37 24.65 -13.90
CA ILE A 201 -10.67 24.55 -15.20
C ILE A 201 -9.27 23.97 -14.99
N ASP A 202 -8.63 24.27 -13.86
CA ASP A 202 -7.30 23.73 -13.54
C ASP A 202 -7.34 22.21 -13.41
N GLU A 203 -8.36 21.66 -12.74
CA GLU A 203 -8.56 20.20 -12.65
C GLU A 203 -8.77 19.53 -14.02
N HIS A 204 -9.41 20.22 -14.97
CA HIS A 204 -9.52 19.74 -16.35
C HIS A 204 -8.15 19.77 -17.04
N ASN A 205 -7.39 20.85 -16.87
CA ASN A 205 -6.09 21.04 -17.50
C ASN A 205 -5.05 20.04 -16.98
N GLU A 206 -5.09 19.66 -15.71
CA GLU A 206 -4.27 18.58 -15.14
C GLU A 206 -4.52 17.25 -15.86
N ILE A 207 -5.79 16.86 -15.99
CA ILE A 207 -6.20 15.62 -16.68
C ILE A 207 -5.75 15.64 -18.15
N LEU A 208 -5.98 16.76 -18.84
CA LEU A 208 -5.61 16.92 -20.25
C LEU A 208 -4.09 16.96 -20.44
N GLY A 209 -3.36 17.61 -19.52
CA GLY A 209 -1.91 17.70 -19.53
C GLY A 209 -1.27 16.33 -19.35
N LEU A 210 -1.78 15.52 -18.41
CA LEU A 210 -1.32 14.16 -18.21
C LEU A 210 -1.65 13.24 -19.39
N ASP A 211 -2.86 13.35 -19.97
CA ASP A 211 -3.24 12.64 -21.21
C ASP A 211 -2.24 12.94 -22.33
N ALA A 212 -1.86 14.21 -22.50
CA ALA A 212 -0.87 14.61 -23.49
C ALA A 212 0.53 14.05 -23.17
N ALA A 213 0.95 14.10 -21.90
CA ALA A 213 2.25 13.60 -21.46
C ALA A 213 2.39 12.09 -21.71
N MET A 214 1.39 11.29 -21.35
CA MET A 214 1.43 9.84 -21.60
C MET A 214 1.42 9.49 -23.07
N LYS A 215 0.62 10.18 -23.88
CA LYS A 215 0.63 10.00 -25.34
C LYS A 215 2.01 10.30 -25.93
N TYR A 216 2.65 11.37 -25.47
CA TYR A 216 4.00 11.71 -25.88
C TYR A 216 4.99 10.60 -25.52
N ILE A 217 5.00 10.12 -24.27
CA ILE A 217 5.87 9.03 -23.81
C ILE A 217 5.68 7.78 -24.67
N ASN A 218 4.43 7.34 -24.86
CA ASN A 218 4.13 6.14 -25.63
C ASN A 218 4.51 6.26 -27.12
N ALA A 219 4.43 7.47 -27.69
CA ALA A 219 4.77 7.69 -29.09
C ALA A 219 6.28 7.87 -29.34
N THR A 220 7.03 8.36 -28.35
CA THR A 220 8.44 8.79 -28.54
C THR A 220 9.47 7.93 -27.82
N LEU A 221 9.13 7.34 -26.67
CA LEU A 221 10.07 6.61 -25.81
C LEU A 221 9.88 5.09 -25.82
N VAL A 222 8.73 4.62 -26.33
CA VAL A 222 8.33 3.20 -26.27
C VAL A 222 8.27 2.55 -27.66
N ASN A 223 8.62 3.29 -28.72
CA ASN A 223 8.76 2.78 -30.09
C ASN A 223 10.22 2.42 -30.42
#